data_AF-A0A2R6FH18-F1
#
_entry.id   AF-A0A2R6FH18-F1
#
_cell.length_a   1.000
_cell.length_b   1.000
_cell.length_c   1.000
_cell.angle_alpha   90.00
_cell.angle_beta   90.00
_cell.angle_gamma   90.00
#
_symmetry.space_group_name_H-M   'P 1'
#
loop_
_entity.id
_entity.type
_entity.pdbx_description
1 polymer ?
#
loop_
_entity_poly.entity_id
_entity_poly.type
_entity_poly.pdbx_seq_one_letter_code
_entity_poly.pdbx_strand_id
1 'polypeptide(L)'
;GDDQVLDEANNLHGIARLPTTGNTNPAFADDGLFDRAETVAWTGPGDGLPAEDDDDENLPSMTASGSRSDDGTVFTKGQTNKMDVRITGIADPVQEVTVTDSVPDGWTVAEYGDAQNSGDVEEVELGTVRREELEEAEDGVTRTYFVEAEGATGRYTFGPATATATESEAELESDSAEFGGTDTNTIVGVSSETSG
;
A
#
# COMPACT_ATOMS: atom_id res chain seq x y z
N GLY A 1 -19.32 -52.99 -13.81
CA GLY A 1 -20.61 -52.93 -13.11
C GLY A 1 -20.31 -52.74 -11.64
N ASP A 2 -20.86 -51.78 -10.94
CA ASP A 2 -21.93 -50.84 -11.30
C ASP A 2 -21.80 -49.58 -10.44
N ASP A 3 -22.39 -48.52 -10.98
CA ASP A 3 -22.62 -47.17 -10.44
C ASP A 3 -23.26 -47.10 -9.05
N GLN A 4 -23.04 -45.97 -8.37
CA GLN A 4 -24.06 -44.99 -7.89
C GLN A 4 -23.29 -43.83 -7.21
N VAL A 5 -23.03 -42.68 -7.83
CA VAL A 5 -23.90 -41.52 -8.19
C VAL A 5 -24.26 -40.61 -6.99
N LEU A 6 -23.55 -39.47 -6.95
CA LEU A 6 -23.93 -38.07 -6.72
C LEU A 6 -24.78 -37.67 -5.50
N ASP A 7 -24.20 -36.79 -4.67
CA ASP A 7 -24.95 -35.73 -3.99
C ASP A 7 -24.21 -34.40 -4.20
N GLU A 8 -24.78 -33.56 -5.06
CA GLU A 8 -24.30 -32.22 -5.40
C GLU A 8 -25.40 -31.25 -4.98
N ALA A 9 -25.16 -30.51 -3.90
CA ALA A 9 -26.09 -29.47 -3.43
C ALA A 9 -25.33 -28.34 -2.73
N ASN A 10 -25.18 -27.20 -3.42
CA ASN A 10 -25.48 -25.88 -2.87
C ASN A 10 -25.46 -24.83 -4.00
N ASN A 11 -26.62 -24.41 -4.50
CA ASN A 11 -27.41 -23.31 -3.97
C ASN A 11 -26.88 -21.93 -4.42
N LEU A 12 -27.30 -21.48 -5.61
CA LEU A 12 -27.40 -20.05 -5.89
C LEU A 12 -28.80 -19.69 -6.40
N HIS A 13 -29.39 -18.80 -5.62
CA HIS A 13 -30.71 -18.19 -5.75
C HIS A 13 -30.96 -17.57 -7.13
N GLY A 14 -32.17 -17.78 -7.66
CA GLY A 14 -32.77 -16.85 -8.61
C GLY A 14 -33.32 -15.61 -7.90
N ILE A 15 -33.35 -14.46 -8.56
CA ILE A 15 -34.57 -13.69 -8.90
C ILE A 15 -34.24 -12.37 -9.62
N ALA A 16 -35.13 -12.03 -10.56
CA ALA A 16 -35.56 -10.70 -10.97
C ALA A 16 -34.60 -9.79 -11.76
N ARG A 17 -34.83 -9.79 -13.09
CA ARG A 17 -34.69 -8.59 -13.92
C ARG A 17 -35.81 -7.60 -13.58
N LEU A 18 -35.47 -6.33 -13.37
CA LEU A 18 -36.37 -5.18 -13.48
C LEU A 18 -35.69 -4.06 -14.32
N PRO A 19 -36.46 -3.17 -14.98
CA PRO A 19 -36.03 -2.42 -16.17
C PRO A 19 -35.93 -0.89 -15.96
N THR A 20 -35.58 -0.20 -17.07
CA THR A 20 -35.67 1.26 -17.36
C THR A 20 -34.53 2.11 -16.78
N THR A 21 -33.92 3.07 -17.48
CA THR A 21 -34.32 3.98 -18.58
C THR A 21 -33.19 4.08 -19.62
N GLY A 22 -33.38 4.12 -20.94
CA GLY A 22 -34.42 4.82 -21.68
C GLY A 22 -34.03 6.28 -21.93
N ASN A 23 -32.97 6.55 -22.70
CA ASN A 23 -32.81 7.85 -23.35
C ASN A 23 -32.61 7.67 -24.86
N THR A 24 -33.74 7.54 -25.56
CA THR A 24 -33.82 7.75 -27.00
C THR A 24 -33.59 9.24 -27.26
N ASN A 25 -32.49 9.60 -27.90
CA ASN A 25 -32.42 10.91 -28.55
C ASN A 25 -33.30 10.83 -29.82
N PRO A 26 -34.40 11.58 -29.92
CA PRO A 26 -35.27 11.49 -31.08
C PRO A 26 -34.59 12.10 -32.30
N ALA A 27 -34.61 11.33 -33.39
CA ALA A 27 -34.43 11.85 -34.74
C ALA A 27 -35.46 12.96 -35.00
N PHE A 28 -34.99 14.17 -35.30
CA PHE A 28 -35.75 15.13 -36.09
C PHE A 28 -35.24 15.06 -37.52
N ALA A 29 -36.01 14.38 -38.36
CA ALA A 29 -36.03 14.66 -39.79
C ALA A 29 -37.08 15.76 -40.00
N ASP A 30 -36.72 16.86 -40.65
CA ASP A 30 -37.57 17.48 -41.68
C ASP A 30 -36.79 18.49 -42.55
N ASP A 31 -36.83 18.19 -43.84
CA ASP A 31 -36.74 19.00 -45.06
C ASP A 31 -36.18 20.44 -45.10
N GLY A 32 -35.16 20.58 -45.96
CA GLY A 32 -35.26 21.40 -47.17
C GLY A 32 -35.03 22.91 -47.07
N LEU A 33 -33.92 23.40 -47.63
CA LEU A 33 -33.86 24.37 -48.75
C LEU A 33 -32.46 24.99 -48.85
N PHE A 34 -31.85 24.78 -50.02
CA PHE A 34 -30.74 25.59 -50.50
C PHE A 34 -31.23 27.02 -50.73
N ASP A 35 -30.60 28.02 -50.11
CA ASP A 35 -30.34 29.28 -50.83
C ASP A 35 -29.15 30.05 -50.23
N ARG A 36 -28.49 30.77 -51.13
CA ARG A 36 -27.08 31.18 -51.12
C ARG A 36 -26.80 32.45 -50.30
N ALA A 37 -25.59 32.56 -49.76
CA ALA A 37 -24.71 33.72 -50.00
C ALA A 37 -23.26 33.41 -49.58
N GLU A 38 -22.34 33.60 -50.52
CA GLU A 38 -20.91 33.50 -50.34
C GLU A 38 -20.39 34.60 -49.39
N THR A 39 -19.48 34.26 -48.49
CA THR A 39 -18.34 35.13 -48.19
C THR A 39 -17.15 34.24 -47.85
N VAL A 40 -16.20 34.19 -48.78
CA VAL A 40 -14.93 33.50 -48.63
C VAL A 40 -13.99 34.36 -47.78
N ALA A 41 -13.46 33.80 -46.70
CA ALA A 41 -12.19 34.23 -46.13
C ALA A 41 -11.45 33.01 -45.55
N TRP A 42 -10.79 32.28 -46.45
CA TRP A 42 -9.66 31.43 -46.11
C TRP A 42 -8.39 32.29 -46.10
N THR A 43 -7.68 32.35 -44.97
CA THR A 43 -6.23 32.16 -44.86
C THR A 43 -5.79 32.37 -43.40
N GLY A 44 -5.67 31.27 -42.67
CA GLY A 44 -4.71 31.12 -41.58
C GLY A 44 -4.42 29.62 -41.51
N PRO A 45 -3.16 29.16 -41.58
CA PRO A 45 -2.89 27.75 -41.35
C PRO A 45 -3.37 27.42 -39.94
N GLY A 46 -3.98 26.25 -39.79
CA GLY A 46 -4.46 25.79 -38.51
C GLY A 46 -3.30 25.72 -37.52
N ASP A 47 -3.23 26.70 -36.63
CA ASP A 47 -2.64 26.55 -35.31
C ASP A 47 -3.80 26.40 -34.32
N GLY A 48 -4.69 25.45 -34.63
CA GLY A 48 -5.32 24.71 -33.55
C GLY A 48 -4.16 23.96 -32.92
N LEU A 49 -3.61 24.52 -31.85
CA LEU A 49 -2.76 23.75 -30.94
C LEU A 49 -3.49 22.42 -30.75
N PRO A 50 -2.80 21.27 -30.93
CA PRO A 50 -3.43 20.00 -30.58
C PRO A 50 -4.03 20.20 -29.19
N ALA A 51 -5.30 19.80 -29.03
CA ALA A 51 -5.85 19.62 -27.70
C ALA A 51 -4.74 18.92 -26.92
N GLU A 52 -4.31 19.54 -25.82
CA GLU A 52 -3.36 18.91 -24.91
C GLU A 52 -3.93 17.51 -24.71
N ASP A 53 -3.24 16.52 -25.28
CA ASP A 53 -3.57 15.14 -25.01
C ASP A 53 -3.37 15.07 -23.49
N ASP A 54 -4.47 15.17 -22.75
CA ASP A 54 -4.60 14.63 -21.40
C ASP A 54 -4.45 13.11 -21.59
N ASP A 55 -3.24 12.70 -21.99
CA ASP A 55 -2.69 11.39 -21.70
C ASP A 55 -2.62 11.38 -20.16
N ASP A 56 -3.77 11.09 -19.56
CA ASP A 56 -3.91 10.58 -18.21
C ASP A 56 -3.18 9.23 -18.24
N GLU A 57 -1.85 9.30 -18.29
CA GLU A 57 -0.97 8.17 -18.24
C GLU A 57 -1.26 7.52 -16.90
N ASN A 58 -2.00 6.41 -16.95
CA ASN A 58 -2.28 5.59 -15.79
C ASN A 58 -0.96 4.97 -15.32
N LEU A 59 -0.18 5.78 -14.61
CA LEU A 59 1.11 5.40 -14.06
C LEU A 59 0.87 4.30 -13.02
N PRO A 60 1.72 3.27 -12.97
CA PRO A 60 1.60 2.26 -11.92
C PRO A 60 1.85 2.90 -10.55
N SER A 61 1.02 2.56 -9.57
CA SER A 61 1.31 2.84 -8.16
C SER A 61 2.21 1.75 -7.59
N MET A 62 3.11 2.11 -6.68
CA MET A 62 3.92 1.13 -5.96
C MET A 62 3.06 0.14 -5.18
N THR A 63 3.50 -1.13 -5.12
CA THR A 63 2.99 -2.10 -4.15
C THR A 63 4.13 -2.90 -3.52
N ALA A 64 3.96 -3.27 -2.26
CA ALA A 64 4.88 -4.11 -1.51
C ALA A 64 4.12 -5.17 -0.71
N SER A 65 4.76 -6.32 -0.46
CA SER A 65 4.18 -7.41 0.33
C SER A 65 5.14 -7.88 1.40
N GLY A 66 4.61 -8.27 2.56
CA GLY A 66 5.42 -8.72 3.68
C GLY A 66 4.61 -8.94 4.94
N SER A 67 5.31 -9.13 6.05
CA SER A 67 4.74 -9.39 7.37
C SER A 67 5.51 -8.66 8.45
N ARG A 68 4.82 -8.35 9.54
CA ARG A 68 5.38 -7.83 10.78
C ARG A 68 5.12 -8.81 11.92
N SER A 69 6.09 -9.01 12.79
CA SER A 69 5.93 -9.84 13.99
C SER A 69 6.82 -9.35 15.11
N ASP A 70 6.45 -9.66 16.35
CA ASP A 70 7.21 -9.29 17.53
C ASP A 70 7.25 -10.41 18.57
N ASP A 71 8.00 -10.22 19.65
CA ASP A 71 8.23 -11.26 20.66
C ASP A 71 7.25 -11.23 21.84
N GLY A 72 6.25 -10.33 21.82
CA GLY A 72 5.27 -10.23 22.89
C GLY A 72 4.23 -9.15 22.67
N THR A 73 3.11 -9.26 23.38
CA THR A 73 1.99 -8.31 23.30
C THR A 73 1.75 -7.52 24.59
N VAL A 74 2.45 -7.90 25.67
CA VAL A 74 2.31 -7.29 27.00
C VAL A 74 3.69 -7.13 27.62
N PHE A 75 4.04 -5.90 27.99
CA PHE A 75 5.36 -5.52 28.49
C PHE A 75 5.24 -4.72 29.77
N THR A 76 6.19 -4.84 30.69
CA THR A 76 6.37 -3.88 31.79
C THR A 76 7.25 -2.73 31.33
N LYS A 77 7.16 -1.58 32.01
CA LYS A 77 8.03 -0.45 31.71
C LYS A 77 9.52 -0.84 31.81
N GLY A 78 10.29 -0.48 30.78
CA GLY A 78 11.71 -0.79 30.61
C GLY A 78 12.00 -2.14 29.96
N GLN A 79 10.98 -2.90 29.55
CA GLN A 79 11.19 -4.13 28.79
C GLN A 79 11.42 -3.82 27.31
N THR A 80 12.34 -4.56 26.70
CA THR A 80 12.59 -4.53 25.27
C THR A 80 11.65 -5.48 24.54
N ASN A 81 11.12 -5.03 23.40
CA ASN A 81 10.44 -5.84 22.40
C ASN A 81 11.34 -5.97 21.16
N LYS A 82 11.48 -7.18 20.62
CA LYS A 82 12.14 -7.46 19.34
C LYS A 82 11.12 -7.45 18.21
N MET A 83 11.32 -6.56 17.24
CA MET A 83 10.49 -6.43 16.05
C MET A 83 11.17 -7.05 14.83
N ASP A 84 10.46 -7.90 14.12
CA ASP A 84 10.89 -8.47 12.83
C ASP A 84 9.95 -7.98 11.72
N VAL A 85 10.50 -7.22 10.77
CA VAL A 85 9.81 -6.73 9.58
C VAL A 85 10.36 -7.49 8.38
N ARG A 86 9.49 -8.27 7.73
CA ARG A 86 9.86 -9.13 6.61
C ARG A 86 9.20 -8.63 5.34
N ILE A 87 10.00 -8.27 4.34
CA ILE A 87 9.55 -7.93 3.01
C ILE A 87 9.73 -9.13 2.08
N THR A 88 8.71 -9.43 1.28
CA THR A 88 8.62 -10.63 0.44
C THR A 88 8.46 -10.31 -1.03
N GLY A 89 8.15 -9.07 -1.37
CA GLY A 89 7.98 -8.65 -2.76
C GLY A 89 7.79 -7.14 -2.89
N ILE A 90 8.28 -6.63 -4.02
CA ILE A 90 8.06 -5.26 -4.52
C ILE A 90 7.65 -5.36 -5.99
N ALA A 91 6.59 -4.67 -6.40
CA ALA A 91 6.09 -4.78 -7.76
C ALA A 91 7.00 -4.09 -8.78
N ASP A 92 6.99 -4.59 -10.02
CA ASP A 92 7.58 -3.90 -11.16
C ASP A 92 6.93 -2.52 -11.33
N PRO A 93 7.70 -1.48 -11.72
CA PRO A 93 9.11 -1.48 -12.16
C PRO A 93 10.17 -1.16 -11.06
N VAL A 94 9.83 -1.28 -9.78
CA VAL A 94 10.70 -0.85 -8.65
C VAL A 94 11.88 -1.80 -8.41
N GLN A 95 13.12 -1.30 -8.49
CA GLN A 95 14.33 -2.11 -8.30
C GLN A 95 14.86 -2.08 -6.86
N GLU A 96 14.65 -0.98 -6.14
CA GLU A 96 15.16 -0.77 -4.79
C GLU A 96 14.14 0.00 -3.95
N VAL A 97 14.00 -0.39 -2.69
CA VAL A 97 13.17 0.31 -1.70
C VAL A 97 13.92 0.56 -0.40
N THR A 98 13.65 1.68 0.26
CA THR A 98 13.93 1.88 1.68
C THR A 98 12.76 1.37 2.50
N VAL A 99 13.04 0.57 3.54
CA VAL A 99 12.02 0.06 4.47
C VAL A 99 12.02 0.90 5.74
N THR A 100 10.85 1.41 6.11
CA THR A 100 10.60 2.06 7.39
C THR A 100 9.47 1.37 8.17
N ASP A 101 9.38 1.64 9.47
CA ASP A 101 8.30 1.13 10.31
C ASP A 101 7.86 2.17 11.36
N SER A 102 6.56 2.22 11.62
CA SER A 102 5.97 3.20 12.54
C SER A 102 6.10 2.73 14.00
N VAL A 103 6.62 3.61 14.86
CA VAL A 103 6.81 3.38 16.29
C VAL A 103 5.93 4.35 17.08
N PRO A 104 5.04 3.86 17.96
CA PRO A 104 4.16 4.72 18.74
C PRO A 104 4.91 5.44 19.86
N ASP A 105 4.44 6.63 20.23
CA ASP A 105 4.91 7.37 21.41
C ASP A 105 5.00 6.49 22.66
N GLY A 106 6.02 6.70 23.48
CA GLY A 106 6.27 5.90 24.68
C GLY A 106 7.03 4.61 24.41
N TRP A 107 7.60 4.46 23.23
CA TRP A 107 8.59 3.45 22.90
C TRP A 107 9.84 4.10 22.33
N THR A 108 11.00 3.60 22.72
CA THR A 108 12.30 4.15 22.33
C THR A 108 13.05 3.12 21.52
N VAL A 109 13.48 3.48 20.30
CA VAL A 109 14.24 2.60 19.42
C VAL A 109 15.67 2.46 19.94
N ALA A 110 16.14 1.23 20.10
CA ALA A 110 17.48 0.95 20.56
C ALA A 110 18.53 1.07 19.43
N GLU A 111 19.80 1.33 19.78
CA GLU A 111 20.91 1.53 18.83
C GLU A 111 21.47 0.23 18.20
N TYR A 112 20.75 -0.89 18.30
CA TYR A 112 21.20 -2.19 17.81
C TYR A 112 20.12 -2.89 16.98
N GLY A 113 20.55 -3.90 16.21
CA GLY A 113 19.74 -4.46 15.13
C GLY A 113 20.02 -3.74 13.82
N ASP A 114 19.03 -3.70 12.94
CA ASP A 114 19.08 -3.10 11.60
C ASP A 114 18.58 -1.65 11.58
N ALA A 115 18.18 -1.09 12.73
CA ALA A 115 17.73 0.30 12.83
C ALA A 115 18.89 1.27 12.51
N GLN A 116 18.65 2.19 11.57
CA GLN A 116 19.62 3.22 11.19
C GLN A 116 19.49 4.49 12.04
N ASN A 117 18.35 4.68 12.68
CA ASN A 117 18.06 5.74 13.63
C ASN A 117 17.54 5.16 14.95
N SER A 118 17.72 5.89 16.05
CA SER A 118 17.41 5.45 17.40
C SER A 118 16.87 6.59 18.26
N GLY A 119 16.32 6.25 19.43
CA GLY A 119 15.73 7.19 20.38
C GLY A 119 14.20 7.28 20.26
N ASP A 120 13.65 8.38 20.78
CA ASP A 120 12.23 8.71 20.67
C ASP A 120 11.91 9.19 19.23
N VAL A 121 11.64 8.23 18.35
CA VAL A 121 11.30 8.46 16.93
C VAL A 121 9.96 7.84 16.60
N GLU A 122 9.19 8.51 15.73
CA GLU A 122 7.89 8.00 15.25
C GLU A 122 8.05 6.99 14.10
N GLU A 123 9.20 7.03 13.43
CA GLU A 123 9.53 6.15 12.30
C GLU A 123 10.97 5.66 12.44
N VAL A 124 11.17 4.35 12.31
CA VAL A 124 12.49 3.72 12.25
C VAL A 124 12.83 3.33 10.81
N GLU A 125 14.03 3.67 10.36
CA GLU A 125 14.58 3.23 9.07
C GLU A 125 15.35 1.92 9.24
N LEU A 126 14.98 0.91 8.47
CA LEU A 126 15.53 -0.46 8.51
C LEU A 126 16.47 -0.76 7.33
N GLY A 127 16.74 0.27 6.52
CA GLY A 127 17.61 0.25 5.36
C GLY A 127 16.97 -0.21 4.06
N THR A 128 17.82 -0.39 3.07
CA THR A 128 17.42 -0.66 1.69
C THR A 128 17.28 -2.16 1.44
N VAL A 129 16.33 -2.52 0.58
CA VAL A 129 16.15 -3.87 0.05
C VAL A 129 16.06 -3.79 -1.46
N ARG A 130 16.87 -4.61 -2.13
CA ARG A 130 16.90 -4.69 -3.60
C ARG A 130 16.04 -5.83 -4.10
N ARG A 131 15.52 -5.69 -5.32
CA ARG A 131 14.84 -6.76 -6.03
C ARG A 131 15.68 -8.04 -6.10
N GLU A 132 16.96 -7.91 -6.44
CA GLU A 132 17.89 -9.04 -6.52
C GLU A 132 17.97 -9.79 -5.17
N GLU A 133 18.03 -9.06 -4.04
CA GLU A 133 18.06 -9.66 -2.69
C GLU A 133 16.77 -10.44 -2.40
N LEU A 134 15.61 -9.93 -2.84
CA LEU A 134 14.32 -10.61 -2.70
C LEU A 134 14.21 -11.86 -3.57
N GLU A 135 14.78 -11.84 -4.77
CA GLU A 135 14.80 -12.98 -5.68
C GLU A 135 15.76 -14.08 -5.21
N GLU A 136 16.86 -13.70 -4.56
CA GLU A 136 17.83 -14.63 -3.95
C GLU A 136 17.32 -15.24 -2.63
N ALA A 137 16.49 -14.50 -1.89
CA ALA A 137 15.93 -14.96 -0.61
C ALA A 137 14.68 -15.84 -0.82
N GLU A 138 14.78 -17.14 -0.56
CA GLU A 138 13.66 -18.10 -0.66
C GLU A 138 12.40 -17.67 0.11
N ASP A 139 12.62 -16.92 1.18
CA ASP A 139 11.63 -16.49 2.14
C ASP A 139 11.46 -14.95 2.14
N GLY A 140 12.21 -14.21 1.33
CA GLY A 140 12.29 -12.75 1.43
C GLY A 140 13.23 -12.29 2.56
N VAL A 141 13.29 -10.98 2.74
CA VAL A 141 14.31 -10.30 3.54
C VAL A 141 13.71 -9.84 4.86
N THR A 142 14.32 -10.26 5.97
CA THR A 142 13.93 -9.81 7.32
C THR A 142 14.88 -8.75 7.82
N ARG A 143 14.34 -7.65 8.34
CA ARG A 143 15.05 -6.64 9.11
C ARG A 143 14.54 -6.67 10.55
N THR A 144 15.45 -6.64 11.52
CA THR A 144 15.16 -6.75 12.94
C THR A 144 15.56 -5.48 13.67
N TYR A 145 14.67 -4.91 14.47
CA TYR A 145 14.99 -3.81 15.37
C TYR A 145 14.40 -4.02 16.76
N PHE A 146 14.79 -3.18 17.72
CA PHE A 146 14.41 -3.34 19.12
C PHE A 146 13.87 -2.01 19.66
N VAL A 147 12.82 -2.10 20.47
CA VAL A 147 12.19 -0.95 21.11
C VAL A 147 12.00 -1.21 22.60
N GLU A 148 12.25 -0.21 23.44
CA GLU A 148 12.04 -0.28 24.88
C GLU A 148 10.72 0.41 25.26
N ALA A 149 9.93 -0.27 26.11
CA ALA A 149 8.68 0.23 26.64
C ALA A 149 8.90 1.32 27.71
N GLU A 150 9.07 2.58 27.33
CA GLU A 150 9.30 3.68 28.27
C GLU A 150 8.01 4.39 28.71
N GLY A 151 6.91 4.14 28.01
CA GLY A 151 5.61 4.79 28.15
C GLY A 151 4.87 4.48 29.44
N ALA A 152 3.70 5.10 29.56
CA ALA A 152 2.74 4.82 30.63
C ALA A 152 2.02 3.49 30.40
N THR A 153 1.25 3.04 31.39
CA THR A 153 0.35 1.90 31.18
C THR A 153 -0.70 2.25 30.12
N GLY A 154 -0.80 1.44 29.07
CA GLY A 154 -1.64 1.77 27.91
C GLY A 154 -1.47 0.78 26.76
N ARG A 155 -2.23 1.01 25.69
CA ARG A 155 -2.14 0.27 24.42
C ARG A 155 -1.46 1.15 23.38
N TYR A 156 -0.55 0.56 22.63
CA TYR A 156 0.34 1.22 21.69
C TYR A 156 0.32 0.46 20.38
N THR A 157 0.05 1.15 19.27
CA THR A 157 -0.09 0.51 17.95
C THR A 157 1.17 0.76 17.15
N PHE A 158 1.84 -0.32 16.76
CA PHE A 158 2.99 -0.31 15.86
C PHE A 158 2.56 -0.50 14.41
N GLY A 159 3.41 -0.02 13.51
CA GLY A 159 3.21 -0.13 12.07
C GLY A 159 2.07 0.73 11.53
N PRO A 160 1.73 0.56 10.25
CA PRO A 160 2.32 -0.41 9.34
C PRO A 160 3.78 -0.09 8.98
N ALA A 161 4.46 -1.08 8.39
CA ALA A 161 5.74 -0.85 7.75
C ALA A 161 5.51 -0.22 6.37
N THR A 162 6.43 0.63 5.93
CA THR A 162 6.35 1.30 4.64
C THR A 162 7.58 0.93 3.81
N ALA A 163 7.37 0.62 2.54
CA ALA A 163 8.45 0.54 1.56
C ALA A 163 8.35 1.78 0.66
N THR A 164 9.46 2.47 0.46
CA THR A 164 9.56 3.65 -0.40
C THR A 164 10.57 3.39 -1.51
N ALA A 165 10.13 3.45 -2.77
CA ALA A 165 10.96 3.26 -3.95
C ALA A 165 12.09 4.30 -4.02
N THR A 166 13.32 3.81 -4.05
CA THR A 166 14.53 4.63 -4.26
C THR A 166 15.08 4.49 -5.67
N GLU A 167 14.74 3.40 -6.37
CA GLU A 167 15.09 3.15 -7.77
C GLU A 167 13.94 2.45 -8.51
N SER A 168 13.58 2.97 -9.69
CA SER A 168 12.50 2.45 -10.55
C SER A 168 12.85 2.63 -12.03
N GLU A 169 12.45 1.68 -12.87
CA GLU A 169 12.64 1.75 -14.33
C GLU A 169 11.56 2.59 -15.05
N ALA A 170 10.50 3.00 -14.33
CA ALA A 170 9.47 3.90 -14.84
C ALA A 170 9.03 4.92 -13.79
N GLU A 171 8.36 5.97 -14.24
CA GLU A 171 7.67 6.92 -13.37
C GLU A 171 6.50 6.23 -12.65
N LEU A 172 6.32 6.57 -11.37
CA LEU A 172 5.28 6.00 -10.52
C LEU A 172 4.28 7.09 -10.15
N GLU A 173 3.01 6.71 -10.01
CA GLU A 173 2.00 7.59 -9.42
C GLU A 173 2.27 7.83 -7.93
N SER A 174 2.81 6.83 -7.25
CA SER A 174 3.18 6.87 -5.84
C SER A 174 4.43 6.04 -5.62
N ASP A 175 5.40 6.63 -4.93
CA ASP A 175 6.70 6.04 -4.61
C ASP A 175 6.71 5.25 -3.30
N SER A 176 5.57 5.12 -2.59
CA SER A 176 5.50 4.38 -1.32
C SER A 176 4.31 3.43 -1.24
N ALA A 177 4.48 2.36 -0.46
CA ALA A 177 3.44 1.37 -0.18
C ALA A 177 3.57 0.81 1.25
N GLU A 178 2.44 0.77 1.97
CA GLU A 178 2.34 0.13 3.28
C GLU A 178 2.26 -1.40 3.15
N PHE A 179 2.91 -2.12 4.05
CA PHE A 179 2.86 -3.58 4.14
C PHE A 179 2.99 -4.07 5.59
N GLY A 180 2.82 -5.38 5.80
CA GLY A 180 3.01 -6.02 7.11
C GLY A 180 1.91 -5.75 8.15
N GLY A 181 1.09 -4.71 7.96
CA GLY A 181 -0.03 -4.36 8.84
C GLY A 181 0.40 -3.77 10.18
N THR A 182 -0.57 -3.53 11.05
CA THR A 182 -0.35 -2.97 12.39
C THR A 182 -0.43 -4.03 13.47
N ASP A 183 0.32 -3.86 14.57
CA ASP A 183 0.17 -4.66 15.80
C ASP A 183 -0.10 -3.77 17.03
N THR A 184 -0.79 -4.28 18.07
CA THR A 184 -1.07 -3.52 19.29
C THR A 184 -0.49 -4.17 20.53
N ASN A 185 0.48 -3.48 21.13
CA ASN A 185 1.15 -3.88 22.36
C ASN A 185 0.65 -3.12 23.58
N THR A 186 0.70 -3.76 24.75
CA THR A 186 0.22 -3.19 26.01
C THR A 186 1.37 -3.04 26.99
N ILE A 187 1.58 -1.83 27.51
CA ILE A 187 2.47 -1.62 28.66
C ILE A 187 1.64 -1.76 29.94
N VAL A 188 2.07 -2.61 30.88
CA VAL A 188 1.44 -2.86 32.17
C VAL A 188 2.39 -2.52 33.32
N GLY A 189 2.11 -1.43 34.04
CA GLY A 189 2.76 -1.07 35.30
C GLY A 189 4.30 -0.92 35.27
N VAL A 190 4.85 -0.51 36.41
CA VAL A 190 6.31 -0.44 36.59
C VAL A 190 6.88 -1.82 36.88
N SER A 191 8.04 -2.12 36.29
CA SER A 191 8.89 -3.21 36.74
C SER A 191 9.14 -3.02 38.23
N SER A 192 8.63 -3.94 39.07
CA SER A 192 8.86 -3.87 40.50
C SER A 192 10.34 -4.11 40.76
N GLU A 193 11.12 -3.03 40.83
CA GLU A 193 12.41 -3.07 41.51
C GLU A 193 12.13 -3.53 42.94
N THR A 194 12.58 -4.75 43.25
CA THR A 194 12.51 -5.28 44.60
C THR A 194 13.41 -4.38 45.46
N SER A 195 12.81 -3.49 46.25
CA SER A 195 13.53 -2.74 47.28
C SER A 195 14.17 -3.75 48.24
N GLY A 196 15.49 -3.86 48.19
CA GLY A 196 16.32 -4.61 49.14
C GLY A 196 16.81 -3.74 50.28
#